data_AF-A0A7K5FRK8-F1
#
_entry.id   AF-A0A7K5FRK8-F1
#
_cell.length_a   1.000
_cell.length_b   1.000
_cell.length_c   1.000
_cell.angle_alpha   90.00
_cell.angle_beta   90.00
_cell.angle_gamma   90.00
#
_symmetry.space_group_name_H-M   'P 1'
#
loop_
_entity.id
_entity.type
_entity.pdbx_description
1 polymer ?
#
loop_
_entity_poly.entity_id
_entity_poly.type
_entity_poly.pdbx_seq_one_letter_code
_entity_poly.pdbx_strand_id
1 'polypeptide(L)' 'CQVCGVRFTRNDKLKIHMRKHTGERPYSCQHCSARFLHSYDLKNHMHLHTGARPYECYLCHKAF' A
#
# COMPACT_ATOMS: atom_id res chain seq x y z
N CYS A 1 4.96 -19.94 -0.91
CA CYS A 1 5.34 -19.40 0.40
C CYS A 1 5.59 -20.59 1.32
N GLN A 2 6.75 -20.66 1.96
CA GLN A 2 7.08 -21.78 2.85
C GLN A 2 6.36 -21.70 4.20
N VAL A 3 5.88 -20.52 4.61
CA VAL A 3 5.19 -20.31 5.90
C VAL A 3 3.71 -20.70 5.83
N CYS A 4 3.00 -20.33 4.76
CA CYS A 4 1.55 -20.53 4.66
C CYS A 4 1.09 -21.30 3.41
N GLY A 5 2.01 -21.90 2.65
CA GLY A 5 1.68 -22.75 1.49
C GLY A 5 1.17 -22.02 0.24
N VAL A 6 0.85 -20.72 0.32
CA VAL A 6 0.33 -19.95 -0.83
C VAL A 6 1.31 -19.96 -2.00
N ARG A 7 0.83 -20.27 -3.21
CA ARG A 7 1.63 -20.33 -4.43
C ARG A 7 1.57 -19.02 -5.20
N PHE A 8 2.70 -18.62 -5.76
CA PHE A 8 2.82 -17.43 -6.59
C PHE A 8 3.48 -17.82 -7.91
N THR A 9 3.00 -17.26 -9.01
CA THR A 9 3.58 -17.46 -10.34
C THR A 9 4.81 -16.58 -10.59
N ARG A 10 4.99 -15.52 -9.77
CA ARG A 10 6.09 -14.57 -9.90
C ARG A 10 6.85 -14.39 -8.58
N ASN A 11 8.17 -14.29 -8.67
CA ASN A 11 9.04 -14.15 -7.50
C ASN A 11 8.85 -12.80 -6.79
N ASP A 12 8.65 -11.70 -7.52
CA ASP A 12 8.40 -10.38 -6.92
C ASP A 12 7.15 -10.40 -6.02
N LYS A 13 6.11 -11.11 -6.44
CA LYS A 13 4.88 -11.29 -5.66
C LYS A 13 5.12 -12.14 -4.41
N LEU A 14 5.92 -13.20 -4.52
CA LEU A 14 6.33 -14.00 -3.36
C LEU A 14 7.14 -13.14 -2.37
N LYS A 15 8.13 -12.37 -2.84
CA LYS A 15 8.96 -11.51 -1.99
C LYS A 15 8.13 -10.47 -1.23
N ILE A 16 7.22 -9.79 -1.93
CA ILE A 16 6.29 -8.84 -1.30
C ILE A 16 5.39 -9.55 -0.30
N HIS A 17 4.85 -10.73 -0.63
CA HIS A 17 4.04 -11.51 0.28
C HIS A 17 4.80 -11.88 1.55
N MET A 18 6.09 -12.23 1.46
CA MET A 18 6.90 -12.59 2.64
C MET A 18 6.99 -11.45 3.66
N ARG A 19 6.86 -10.18 3.25
CA ARG A 19 6.80 -9.04 4.18
C ARG A 19 5.62 -9.12 5.16
N LYS A 20 4.55 -9.82 4.80
CA LYS A 20 3.42 -10.06 5.71
C LYS A 20 3.80 -10.98 6.87
N HIS A 21 4.76 -11.89 6.65
CA HIS A 21 5.25 -12.81 7.67
C HIS A 21 6.36 -12.18 8.51
N THR A 22 7.27 -11.42 7.89
CA THR A 22 8.38 -10.77 8.61
C THR A 22 7.97 -9.49 9.32
N GLY A 23 6.82 -8.91 8.98
CA GLY A 23 6.39 -7.59 9.46
C GLY A 23 7.16 -6.42 8.84
N GLU A 24 8.01 -6.68 7.84
CA GLU A 24 8.80 -5.64 7.18
C GLU A 24 7.89 -4.63 6.47
N ARG A 25 8.01 -3.35 6.87
CA ARG A 25 7.28 -2.23 6.27
C ARG A 25 8.29 -1.18 5.78
N PRO A 26 8.83 -1.36 4.56
CA PRO A 26 9.94 -0.55 4.08
C PRO A 26 9.52 0.88 3.68
N TYR A 27 8.23 1.13 3.46
CA TYR A 27 7.75 2.45 3.05
C TYR A 27 7.24 3.22 4.27
N SER A 28 7.98 4.23 4.72
CA SER A 28 7.58 5.08 5.85
C SER A 28 7.00 6.42 5.38
N CYS A 29 5.99 6.91 6.08
CA CYS A 29 5.53 8.28 5.92
C CYS A 29 6.57 9.26 6.48
N GLN A 30 6.73 10.41 5.84
CA GLN A 30 7.63 11.48 6.30
C GLN A 30 6.95 12.46 7.27
N HIS A 31 5.62 12.48 7.32
CA HIS A 31 4.85 13.39 8.18
C HIS A 31 4.30 12.72 9.45
N CYS A 32 4.35 11.39 9.55
CA CYS A 32 3.92 10.64 10.73
C CYS A 32 4.67 9.30 10.84
N SER A 33 4.45 8.56 11.93
CA SER A 33 5.11 7.28 12.19
C SER A 33 4.53 6.09 11.39
N ALA A 34 3.60 6.32 10.46
CA ALA A 34 2.96 5.26 9.69
C ALA A 34 3.96 4.56 8.74
N ARG A 35 3.86 3.24 8.64
CA ARG A 35 4.69 2.41 7.74
C ARG A 35 3.83 1.41 6.97
N PHE A 36 4.21 1.20 5.71
CA PHE A 36 3.43 0.45 4.74
C PHE A 36 4.25 -0.67 4.09
N LEU A 37 3.53 -1.68 3.62
CA LEU A 37 4.11 -2.87 2.98
C LEU A 37 4.39 -2.63 1.50
N HIS A 38 3.58 -1.78 0.85
CA HIS A 38 3.73 -1.38 -0.54
C HIS A 38 3.88 0.14 -0.69
N SER A 39 4.47 0.56 -1.81
CA SER A 39 4.61 1.98 -2.16
C SER A 39 3.26 2.64 -2.50
N TYR A 40 2.32 1.91 -3.11
CA TYR A 40 1.00 2.45 -3.44
C TYR A 40 0.18 2.75 -2.18
N ASP A 41 0.34 1.95 -1.11
CA ASP A 41 -0.30 2.18 0.18
C ASP A 41 0.20 3.50 0.79
N LEU A 42 1.52 3.74 0.77
CA LEU A 42 2.10 5.01 1.20
C LEU A 42 1.60 6.18 0.34
N LYS A 43 1.59 6.02 -0.99
CA LYS A 43 1.11 7.07 -1.91
C LYS A 43 -0.34 7.46 -1.60
N ASN A 44 -1.22 6.46 -1.40
CA ASN A 44 -2.61 6.70 -1.05
C ASN A 44 -2.73 7.35 0.33
N HIS A 45 -1.94 6.91 1.31
CA HIS A 45 -1.90 7.51 2.63
C HIS A 45 -1.52 9.00 2.60
N MET A 46 -0.61 9.42 1.70
CA MET A 46 -0.22 10.83 1.58
C MET A 46 -1.38 11.76 1.22
N HIS A 47 -2.45 11.25 0.60
CA HIS A 47 -3.66 12.03 0.33
C HIS A 47 -4.34 12.53 1.62
N LEU A 48 -4.16 11.83 2.75
CA LEU A 48 -4.64 12.28 4.05
C LEU A 48 -3.88 13.51 4.57
N HIS A 49 -2.59 13.63 4.23
CA HIS A 49 -1.77 14.77 4.60
C HIS A 49 -1.98 15.97 3.68
N THR A 50 -2.17 15.73 2.39
CA THR A 50 -2.37 16.81 1.40
C THR A 50 -3.82 17.24 1.24
N GLY A 51 -4.77 16.44 1.74
CA GLY A 51 -6.21 16.63 1.47
C GLY A 51 -6.60 16.37 0.02
N ALA A 52 -5.71 15.79 -0.80
CA ALA A 52 -5.97 15.52 -2.20
C ALA A 52 -7.08 14.48 -2.36
N ARG A 53 -8.02 14.76 -3.26
CA ARG A 53 -9.12 13.86 -3.65
C ARG A 53 -9.03 13.60 -5.14
N PRO A 54 -8.15 12.68 -5.58
CA PRO A 54 -7.80 12.52 -7.00
C PRO A 54 -8.91 11.84 -7.82
N TYR A 55 -9.92 11.27 -7.18
CA TYR A 55 -10.99 10.56 -7.86
C TYR A 55 -12.27 11.38 -7.83
N GLU A 56 -12.81 11.72 -8.99
CA GLU A 56 -14.08 12.43 -9.11
C GLU A 56 -15.13 11.53 -9.75
N CYS A 57 -16.33 11.50 -9.16
CA CYS A 57 -17.47 10.83 -9.77
C CYS A 57 -18.03 11.71 -10.90
N TYR A 58 -17.96 11.24 -12.15
CA TYR A 58 -18.44 12.00 -13.31
C TYR A 58 -19.96 12.25 -13.33
N LEU A 59 -20.74 11.50 -12.54
CA LEU A 59 -22.21 11.66 -12.47
C LEU A 59 -22.66 12.73 -11.48
N CYS A 60 -21.95 12.87 -10.36
CA CYS A 60 -22.36 13.78 -9.28
C CYS A 60 -21.26 14.78 -8.87
N HIS A 61 -20.13 14.77 -9.58
CA HIS A 61 -18.97 15.66 -9.41
C HIS A 61 -18.38 15.69 -7.99
N LYS A 62 -18.67 14.66 -7.18
CA LYS A 62 -18.08 14.52 -5.85
C LYS A 62 -16.67 13.96 -5.97
N ALA A 63 -15.72 14.63 -5.32
CA ALA A 63 -14.34 14.20 -5.21
C ALA A 63 -14.13 13.32 -3.96
N PHE A 64 -13.36 12.24 -4.12
CA PHE A 64 -13.04 11.20 -3.14
C PHE A 64 -11.53 11.04 -2.98
#